data_AF-A0A3M7MMH7-F1
#
_entry.id   AF-A0A3M7MMH7-F1
#
_cell.length_a   1.000
_cell.length_b   1.000
_cell.length_c   1.000
_cell.angle_alpha   90.00
_cell.angle_beta   90.00
_cell.angle_gamma   90.00
#
_symmetry.space_group_name_H-M   'P 1'
#
loop_
_entity.id
_entity.type
_entity.pdbx_description
1 polymer ?
#
loop_
_entity_poly.entity_id
_entity_poly.type
_entity_poly.pdbx_seq_one_letter_code
_entity_poly.pdbx_strand_id
1 'polypeptide(L)'
;MLSSLRSTAARASVRPPAYSRTARVAVAHGSTFANVPQGPPDAILGITEAFKADSFAEKINLGVGAYRDDNGKPYVLPSVRAAEDKVIQKKLDKEYA
;
A
#
# COMPACT_ATOMS: atom_id res chain seq x y z
N MET A 1 -74.80 -31.54 10.29
CA MET A 1 -74.58 -31.75 8.85
C MET A 1 -74.78 -30.42 8.14
N LEU A 2 -73.88 -30.07 7.22
CA LEU A 2 -73.81 -28.86 6.37
C LEU A 2 -73.42 -27.55 7.08
N SER A 3 -72.16 -27.08 7.07
CA SER A 3 -71.31 -26.53 5.99
C SER A 3 -71.81 -25.20 5.40
N SER A 4 -71.18 -24.09 5.80
CA SER A 4 -71.20 -22.82 5.03
C SER A 4 -69.80 -22.20 5.04
N LEU A 5 -69.05 -22.47 3.98
CA LEU A 5 -67.79 -21.77 3.66
C LEU A 5 -68.08 -20.28 3.46
N ARG A 6 -67.39 -19.39 4.17
CA ARG A 6 -67.26 -17.99 3.76
C ARG A 6 -65.96 -17.86 2.96
N SER A 7 -66.11 -17.51 1.69
CA SER A 7 -65.01 -17.22 0.78
C SER A 7 -64.42 -15.85 1.11
N THR A 8 -63.16 -15.81 1.55
CA THR A 8 -62.38 -14.58 1.61
C THR A 8 -61.62 -14.45 0.29
N ALA A 9 -62.05 -13.53 -0.57
CA ALA A 9 -61.33 -13.17 -1.78
C ALA A 9 -60.00 -12.50 -1.40
N ALA A 10 -58.88 -13.20 -1.63
CA ALA A 10 -57.55 -12.60 -1.54
C ALA A 10 -57.36 -11.66 -2.74
N ARG A 11 -57.25 -10.36 -2.46
CA ARG A 11 -56.90 -9.34 -3.45
C ARG A 11 -55.44 -9.56 -3.85
N ALA A 12 -55.21 -10.17 -5.01
CA ALA A 12 -53.86 -10.36 -5.54
C ALA A 12 -53.21 -8.99 -5.79
N SER A 13 -52.09 -8.72 -5.12
CA SER A 13 -51.27 -7.56 -5.42
C SER A 13 -50.50 -7.84 -6.72
N VAL A 14 -50.78 -7.06 -7.76
CA VAL A 14 -50.01 -7.10 -9.01
C VAL A 14 -48.62 -6.53 -8.71
N ARG A 15 -47.62 -7.41 -8.57
CA ARG A 15 -46.20 -6.99 -8.50
C ARG A 15 -45.79 -6.52 -9.90
N PRO A 16 -45.18 -5.33 -10.06
CA PRO A 16 -44.65 -4.92 -11.36
C PRO A 16 -43.51 -5.87 -11.76
N PRO A 17 -43.27 -6.08 -13.06
CA PRO A 17 -42.18 -6.93 -13.52
C PRO A 17 -40.86 -6.34 -13.04
N ALA A 18 -40.04 -7.18 -12.41
CA ALA A 18 -38.68 -6.82 -12.02
C ALA A 18 -37.89 -6.53 -13.30
N TYR A 19 -37.61 -5.26 -13.57
CA TYR A 19 -36.69 -4.87 -14.64
C TYR A 19 -35.31 -5.41 -14.25
N SER A 20 -34.87 -6.46 -14.93
CA SER A 20 -33.55 -7.03 -14.74
C SER A 20 -32.53 -5.99 -15.19
N ARG A 21 -31.98 -5.25 -14.21
CA ARG A 21 -30.94 -4.26 -14.44
C ARG A 21 -29.68 -5.05 -14.75
N THR A 22 -29.43 -5.32 -16.03
CA THR A 22 -28.17 -5.93 -16.46
C THR A 22 -27.04 -4.99 -16.03
N ALA A 23 -26.37 -5.33 -14.93
CA ALA A 23 -25.18 -4.64 -14.50
C ALA A 23 -24.12 -4.87 -15.56
N ARG A 24 -23.75 -3.81 -16.29
CA ARG A 24 -22.55 -3.85 -17.13
C ARG A 24 -21.36 -4.00 -16.19
N VAL A 25 -20.79 -5.20 -16.14
CA VAL A 25 -19.50 -5.44 -15.48
C VAL A 25 -18.48 -4.59 -16.23
N ALA A 26 -17.96 -3.55 -15.59
CA ALA A 26 -16.84 -2.80 -16.12
C ALA A 26 -15.65 -3.76 -16.20
N VAL A 27 -15.15 -4.01 -17.41
CA VAL A 27 -13.91 -4.75 -17.61
C VAL A 27 -12.79 -3.81 -17.20
N ALA A 28 -12.21 -4.04 -16.03
CA ALA A 28 -10.97 -3.37 -15.66
C ALA A 28 -9.89 -3.86 -16.62
N HIS A 29 -9.40 -2.97 -17.48
CA HIS A 29 -8.20 -3.26 -18.26
C HIS A 29 -7.04 -3.54 -17.29
N GLY A 30 -6.28 -4.61 -17.56
CA GLY A 30 -5.10 -4.94 -16.76
C GLY A 30 -4.12 -3.77 -16.72
N SER A 31 -3.43 -3.60 -15.59
CA SER A 31 -2.39 -2.58 -15.46
C SER A 31 -1.36 -2.72 -16.58
N THR A 32 -0.89 -1.58 -17.12
CA THR A 32 0.22 -1.53 -18.08
C THR A 32 1.46 -2.29 -17.59
N PHE A 33 1.61 -2.43 -16.26
CA PHE A 33 2.74 -3.12 -15.64
C PHE A 33 2.45 -4.56 -15.22
N ALA A 34 1.27 -5.11 -15.53
CA ALA A 34 0.84 -6.43 -15.05
C ALA A 34 1.80 -7.58 -15.40
N ASN A 35 2.55 -7.42 -16.50
CA ASN A 35 3.50 -8.43 -16.98
C ASN A 35 4.96 -7.98 -16.88
N VAL A 36 5.27 -6.92 -16.12
CA VAL A 36 6.66 -6.48 -15.96
C VAL A 36 7.35 -7.46 -15.00
N PRO A 37 8.38 -8.19 -15.46
CA PRO A 37 9.10 -9.11 -14.60
C PRO A 37 9.94 -8.33 -13.57
N GLN A 38 10.12 -8.93 -12.39
CA GLN A 38 11.05 -8.41 -11.41
C GLN A 38 12.49 -8.49 -11.96
N GLY A 39 13.29 -7.45 -11.73
CA GLY A 39 14.71 -7.46 -12.04
C GLY A 39 15.49 -8.50 -11.22
N PRO A 40 16.69 -8.90 -11.65
CA PRO A 40 17.54 -9.78 -10.87
C PRO A 40 17.81 -9.22 -9.46
N PRO A 41 17.88 -10.07 -8.42
CA PRO A 41 18.21 -9.62 -7.08
C PRO A 41 19.66 -9.10 -7.02
N ASP A 42 19.87 -7.99 -6.33
CA ASP A 42 21.20 -7.40 -6.11
C ASP A 42 21.94 -8.15 -5.00
N ALA A 43 23.16 -8.62 -5.30
CA ALA A 43 23.97 -9.39 -4.37
C ALA A 43 24.30 -8.62 -3.06
N ILE A 44 24.42 -7.30 -3.11
CA ILE A 44 24.67 -6.45 -1.93
C ILE A 44 23.42 -6.36 -1.05
N LEU A 45 22.24 -6.34 -1.67
CA LEU A 45 20.97 -6.32 -0.93
C LEU A 45 20.78 -7.62 -0.14
N GLY A 46 21.17 -8.78 -0.72
CA GLY A 46 21.09 -10.08 -0.04
C GLY A 46 21.87 -10.15 1.27
N ILE A 47 23.06 -9.53 1.36
CA ILE A 47 23.87 -9.49 2.59
C ILE A 47 23.12 -8.72 3.69
N THR A 48 22.49 -7.60 3.33
CA THR A 48 21.73 -6.78 4.29
C THR A 48 20.46 -7.50 4.76
N GLU A 49 19.81 -8.26 3.89
CA GLU A 49 18.65 -9.09 4.23
C GLU A 49 19.02 -10.22 5.19
N ALA A 50 20.10 -10.96 4.90
CA ALA A 50 20.62 -11.99 5.80
C ALA A 50 21.02 -11.41 7.17
N PHE A 51 21.72 -10.26 7.17
CA PHE A 51 22.06 -9.55 8.41
C PHE A 51 20.82 -9.16 9.21
N LYS A 52 19.74 -8.70 8.56
CA LYS A 52 18.48 -8.36 9.26
C LYS A 52 17.78 -9.60 9.82
N ALA A 53 17.80 -10.72 9.11
CA ALA A 53 17.14 -11.96 9.49
C ALA A 53 17.85 -12.72 10.64
N ASP A 54 19.15 -12.50 10.84
CA ASP A 54 19.91 -13.13 11.94
C ASP A 54 19.39 -12.68 13.32
N SER A 55 19.19 -13.61 14.25
CA SER A 55 18.73 -13.30 15.62
C SER A 55 19.86 -13.00 16.60
N PHE A 56 21.13 -13.18 16.22
CA PHE A 56 22.27 -12.91 17.10
C PHE A 56 22.36 -11.42 17.46
N ALA A 57 22.48 -11.12 18.77
CA ALA A 57 22.38 -9.75 19.28
C ALA A 57 23.62 -8.89 18.96
N GLU A 58 24.81 -9.50 18.87
CA GLU A 58 26.09 -8.79 18.67
C GLU A 58 26.59 -8.87 17.22
N LYS A 59 25.68 -9.11 16.27
CA LYS A 59 26.02 -9.13 14.84
C LYS A 59 26.46 -7.74 14.35
N ILE A 60 27.46 -7.71 13.47
CA ILE A 60 28.00 -6.46 12.88
C ILE A 60 27.86 -6.51 11.36
N ASN A 61 27.33 -5.43 10.77
CA ASN A 61 27.23 -5.29 9.32
C ASN A 61 28.41 -4.49 8.76
N LEU A 62 29.34 -5.17 8.09
CA LEU A 62 30.49 -4.57 7.42
C LEU A 62 30.27 -4.32 5.91
N GLY A 63 29.09 -4.67 5.36
CA GLY A 63 28.76 -4.49 3.95
C GLY A 63 28.29 -3.07 3.59
N VAL A 64 27.96 -2.24 4.59
CA VAL A 64 27.50 -0.87 4.36
C VAL A 64 28.69 0.05 4.08
N GLY A 65 28.80 0.57 2.86
CA GLY A 65 29.83 1.53 2.46
C GLY A 65 29.60 2.98 2.92
N ALA A 66 29.20 3.21 4.16
CA ALA A 66 28.92 4.55 4.69
C ALA A 66 29.43 4.71 6.14
N TYR A 67 29.86 5.93 6.48
CA TYR A 67 30.29 6.26 7.84
C TYR A 67 29.14 6.18 8.84
N ARG A 68 29.46 5.60 9.99
CA ARG A 68 28.52 5.29 11.07
C ARG A 68 29.07 5.84 12.39
N ASP A 69 28.18 6.17 13.30
CA ASP A 69 28.53 6.52 14.68
C ASP A 69 28.79 5.26 15.54
N ASP A 70 29.14 5.46 16.80
CA ASP A 70 29.42 4.39 17.76
C ASP A 70 28.20 3.45 18.02
N ASN A 71 27.00 3.87 17.63
CA ASN A 71 25.77 3.09 17.74
C ASN A 71 25.38 2.42 16.41
N GLY A 72 26.24 2.47 15.39
CA GLY A 72 25.96 1.92 14.06
C GLY A 72 24.91 2.71 13.27
N LYS A 73 24.61 3.97 13.63
CA LYS A 73 23.68 4.83 12.90
C LYS A 73 24.41 5.70 11.86
N PRO A 74 23.75 6.15 10.79
CA PRO A 74 24.38 7.04 9.82
C PRO A 74 24.90 8.32 10.48
N TYR A 75 26.16 8.65 10.22
CA TYR A 75 26.77 9.87 10.76
C TYR A 75 26.56 11.04 9.80
N VAL A 76 25.88 12.09 10.28
CA VAL A 76 25.63 13.33 9.53
C VAL A 76 26.43 14.45 10.16
N LEU A 77 27.22 15.16 9.34
CA LEU A 77 28.08 16.24 9.81
C LEU A 77 27.27 17.40 10.42
N PRO A 78 27.73 18.02 11.53
CA PRO A 78 27.05 19.17 12.12
C PRO A 78 26.84 20.36 11.16
N SER A 79 27.79 20.57 10.25
CA SER A 79 27.71 21.62 9.22
C SER A 79 26.56 21.39 8.22
N VAL A 80 26.30 20.13 7.86
CA VAL A 80 25.20 19.74 6.96
C VAL A 80 23.86 20.01 7.65
N ARG A 81 23.71 19.58 8.91
CA ARG A 81 22.49 19.86 9.71
C ARG A 81 22.22 21.35 9.83
N ALA A 82 23.24 22.16 10.11
CA ALA A 82 23.09 23.61 10.17
C ALA A 82 22.70 24.24 8.83
N ALA A 83 23.13 23.66 7.71
CA ALA A 83 22.70 24.10 6.38
C ALA A 83 21.24 23.71 6.10
N GLU A 84 20.83 22.50 6.43
CA GLU A 84 19.44 22.02 6.34
C GLU A 84 18.49 22.92 7.13
N ASP A 85 18.84 23.25 8.38
CA ASP A 85 18.05 24.15 9.23
C ASP A 85 17.86 25.53 8.57
N LYS A 86 18.93 26.11 8.00
CA LYS A 86 18.85 27.39 7.29
C LYS A 86 17.93 27.31 6.08
N VAL A 87 17.98 26.22 5.32
CA VAL A 87 17.12 26.02 4.14
C VAL A 87 15.66 25.89 4.57
N ILE A 88 15.38 25.14 5.63
CA ILE A 88 14.03 24.97 6.19
C ILE A 88 13.49 26.31 6.71
N GLN A 89 14.30 27.04 7.47
CA GLN A 89 13.93 28.35 8.04
C GLN A 89 13.59 29.41 6.97
N LYS A 90 14.19 29.33 5.78
CA LYS A 90 13.89 30.25 4.67
C LYS A 90 12.47 30.12 4.12
N LYS A 91 11.73 29.05 4.45
CA LYS A 91 10.34 28.82 3.99
C LYS A 91 10.13 29.10 2.50
N LEU A 92 11.05 28.58 1.68
CA LEU A 92 10.98 28.74 0.23
C LEU A 92 9.68 28.14 -0.32
N ASP A 93 9.13 28.79 -1.34
CA ASP A 93 7.89 28.44 -2.05
C ASP A 93 7.98 27.18 -2.92
N LYS A 94 9.17 26.54 -2.97
CA LYS A 94 9.46 25.33 -3.73
C LYS A 94 9.43 25.52 -5.25
N GLU A 95 9.47 26.77 -5.71
CA GLU A 95 9.59 27.08 -7.14
C GLU A 95 11.04 26.92 -7.63
N TYR A 96 11.19 26.54 -8.90
CA TYR A 96 12.48 26.39 -9.59
C TYR A 96 12.86 27.66 -10.34
N ALA A 97 13.06 28.78 -9.64
CA ALA A 97 13.50 30.03 -10.28
C ALA A 97 15.01 30.05 -10.53
#